data_AF-A0A0F6NGI3-F1
#
_entry.id   AF-A0A0F6NGI3-F1
#
_cell.length_a   1.000
_cell.length_b   1.000
_cell.length_c   1.000
_cell.angle_alpha   90.00
_cell.angle_beta   90.00
_cell.angle_gamma   90.00
#
_symmetry.space_group_name_H-M   'P 1'
#
loop_
_entity.id
_entity.type
_entity.pdbx_description
1 polymer ?
#
loop_
_entity_poly.entity_id
_entity_poly.type
_entity_poly.pdbx_seq_one_letter_code
_entity_poly.pdbx_strand_id
1 'polypeptide(L)'
;MSVLDLPDLALECILEKVPPEGLCHLASVCSSLRERCMSDHLWERHLKQKWGGIIGAAAYREWQWHIALRKDSRLFNQAKQKGLVSYLSRLWPVSVIVGPNLGAGDKGNNLPPIDSIMYWYLALESGKFWFPAQVYNRENGHVGFMLSCYDAELSYDPRTDTFHARYPPHGRMAVAIETGVTWDRLRAPLVDTPAHDLHISECFELP
;
A
#
# COMPACT_ATOMS: atom_id res chain seq x y z
N MET A 1 -26.53 13.25 24.28
CA MET A 1 -25.19 12.66 24.38
C MET A 1 -24.75 12.31 22.98
N SER A 2 -23.67 12.94 22.54
CA SER A 2 -22.95 12.71 21.28
C SER A 2 -21.87 11.64 21.50
N VAL A 3 -21.48 10.94 20.43
CA VAL A 3 -20.31 10.04 20.45
C VAL A 3 -19.02 10.81 20.77
N LEU A 4 -18.97 12.10 20.42
CA LEU A 4 -17.83 12.98 20.75
C LEU A 4 -17.78 13.39 22.22
N ASP A 5 -18.82 13.08 23.01
CA ASP A 5 -18.84 13.35 24.45
C ASP A 5 -18.18 12.19 25.25
N LEU A 6 -17.73 11.13 24.55
CA LEU A 6 -17.03 10.01 25.18
C LEU A 6 -15.60 10.42 25.60
N PRO A 7 -15.05 9.80 26.68
CA PRO A 7 -13.63 9.94 27.01
C PRO A 7 -12.73 9.53 25.83
N ASP A 8 -11.62 10.25 25.62
CA ASP A 8 -10.74 10.07 24.47
C ASP A 8 -10.31 8.61 24.26
N LEU A 9 -9.88 7.94 25.34
CA LEU A 9 -9.46 6.55 25.28
C LEU A 9 -10.60 5.59 24.87
N ALA A 10 -11.83 5.87 25.30
CA ALA A 10 -12.99 5.06 24.93
C ALA A 10 -13.33 5.24 23.46
N LEU A 11 -13.26 6.48 22.95
CA LEU A 11 -13.48 6.78 21.54
C LEU A 11 -12.39 6.14 20.67
N GLU A 12 -11.12 6.24 21.04
CA GLU A 12 -10.00 5.59 20.34
C GLU A 12 -10.16 4.07 20.31
N CYS A 13 -10.49 3.45 21.45
CA CYS A 13 -10.77 2.00 21.50
C CYS A 13 -11.90 1.56 20.57
N ILE A 14 -12.88 2.42 20.33
CA ILE A 14 -13.95 2.18 19.35
C ILE A 14 -13.38 2.29 17.95
N LEU A 15 -12.69 3.39 17.63
CA LEU A 15 -12.13 3.65 16.31
C LEU A 15 -11.13 2.57 15.87
N GLU A 16 -10.28 2.06 16.77
CA GLU A 16 -9.36 0.94 16.49
C GLU A 16 -10.04 -0.36 16.02
N LYS A 17 -11.33 -0.54 16.33
CA LYS A 17 -12.10 -1.72 15.94
C LYS A 17 -12.90 -1.50 14.67
N VAL A 18 -12.96 -0.27 14.16
CA VAL A 18 -13.68 0.06 12.94
C VAL A 18 -12.83 -0.39 11.74
N PRO A 19 -13.40 -1.07 10.74
CA PRO A 19 -12.66 -1.42 9.53
C PRO A 19 -12.25 -0.16 8.74
N PRO A 20 -11.21 -0.26 7.89
CA PRO A 20 -10.69 0.87 7.11
C PRO A 20 -11.75 1.69 6.35
N GLU A 21 -12.74 1.03 5.75
CA GLU A 21 -13.83 1.70 5.05
C GLU A 21 -14.66 2.54 6.02
N GLY A 22 -14.97 1.98 7.19
CA GLY A 22 -15.70 2.67 8.26
C GLY A 22 -14.93 3.88 8.79
N LEU A 23 -13.60 3.79 8.93
CA LEU A 23 -12.75 4.92 9.31
C LEU A 23 -12.82 6.04 8.26
N CYS A 24 -12.76 5.70 6.97
CA CYS A 24 -12.96 6.66 5.89
C CYS A 24 -14.35 7.30 5.94
N HIS A 25 -15.41 6.54 6.20
CA HIS A 25 -16.75 7.10 6.36
C HIS A 25 -16.83 8.06 7.56
N LEU A 26 -16.33 7.67 8.73
CA LEU A 26 -16.35 8.50 9.94
C LEU A 26 -15.54 9.79 9.77
N ALA A 27 -14.42 9.74 9.05
CA ALA A 27 -13.60 10.91 8.74
C ALA A 27 -14.33 11.97 7.90
N SER A 28 -15.40 11.59 7.21
CA SER A 28 -16.23 12.53 6.42
C SER A 28 -17.28 13.27 7.24
N VAL A 29 -17.59 12.80 8.46
CA VAL A 29 -18.73 13.29 9.28
C VAL A 29 -18.45 14.67 9.89
N CYS A 30 -17.30 14.86 10.53
CA CYS A 30 -16.91 16.14 11.13
C CYS A 30 -15.38 16.27 11.21
N SER A 31 -14.88 17.48 11.47
CA SER A 31 -13.43 17.75 11.56
C SER A 31 -12.74 16.98 12.68
N SER A 32 -13.39 16.82 13.84
CA SER A 32 -12.82 16.08 14.97
C SER A 32 -12.67 14.58 14.66
N LEU A 33 -13.69 13.96 14.05
CA LEU A 33 -13.60 12.56 13.62
C LEU A 33 -12.60 12.40 12.47
N ARG A 34 -12.51 13.38 11.58
CA ARG A 34 -11.53 13.39 10.49
C ARG A 34 -10.11 13.24 11.00
N GLU A 35 -9.71 14.09 11.93
CA GLU A 35 -8.35 14.08 12.48
C GLU A 35 -8.03 12.74 13.16
N ARG A 36 -8.97 12.23 13.98
CA ARG A 36 -8.79 10.96 14.69
C ARG A 36 -8.76 9.76 13.76
N CYS A 37 -9.73 9.64 12.84
CA CYS A 37 -9.84 8.51 11.92
C CYS A 37 -8.72 8.46 10.87
N MET A 38 -7.98 9.56 10.69
CA MET A 38 -6.86 9.65 9.75
C MET A 38 -5.50 9.55 10.46
N SER A 39 -5.49 9.33 11.77
CA SER A 39 -4.27 9.22 12.56
C SER A 39 -3.54 7.90 12.29
N ASP A 40 -2.23 7.97 12.09
CA ASP A 40 -1.41 6.84 11.64
C ASP A 40 -1.47 5.62 12.57
N HIS A 41 -1.58 5.81 13.89
CA HIS A 41 -1.63 4.69 14.84
C HIS A 41 -2.81 3.72 14.60
N LEU A 42 -3.97 4.23 14.14
CA LEU A 42 -5.11 3.37 13.76
C LEU A 42 -4.77 2.53 12.52
N TRP A 43 -4.10 3.16 11.55
CA TRP A 43 -3.78 2.55 10.26
C TRP A 43 -2.57 1.62 10.33
N GLU A 44 -1.62 1.84 11.25
CA GLU A 44 -0.51 0.93 11.54
C GLU A 44 -1.00 -0.49 11.84
N ARG A 45 -2.03 -0.58 12.67
CA ARG A 45 -2.64 -1.85 13.04
C ARG A 45 -3.25 -2.55 11.83
N HIS A 46 -4.07 -1.84 11.06
CA HIS A 46 -4.70 -2.40 9.85
C HIS A 46 -3.66 -2.83 8.81
N LEU A 47 -2.63 -2.00 8.60
CA LEU A 47 -1.53 -2.29 7.70
C LEU A 47 -0.78 -3.56 8.15
N LYS A 48 -0.38 -3.63 9.41
CA LYS A 48 0.34 -4.80 9.95
C LYS A 48 -0.50 -6.07 9.88
N GLN A 49 -1.80 -6.00 10.19
CA GLN A 49 -2.68 -7.16 10.20
C GLN A 49 -2.92 -7.74 8.80
N LYS A 50 -3.19 -6.90 7.80
CA LYS A 50 -3.50 -7.37 6.44
C LYS A 50 -2.25 -7.56 5.59
N TRP A 51 -1.33 -6.60 5.64
CA TRP A 51 -0.22 -6.50 4.71
C TRP A 51 1.12 -6.97 5.31
N GLY A 52 1.23 -7.06 6.64
CA GLY A 52 2.51 -7.30 7.34
C GLY A 52 3.22 -8.62 7.02
N GLY A 53 2.52 -9.61 6.44
CA GLY A 53 3.15 -10.85 5.98
C GLY A 53 3.89 -10.71 4.64
N ILE A 54 3.57 -9.68 3.85
CA ILE A 54 4.07 -9.52 2.47
C ILE A 54 4.84 -8.22 2.25
N ILE A 55 4.52 -7.16 3.00
CA ILE A 55 5.27 -5.90 2.90
C ILE A 55 6.50 -5.96 3.79
N GLY A 56 7.67 -5.82 3.17
CA GLY A 56 8.96 -5.73 3.85
C GLY A 56 9.62 -4.36 3.71
N ALA A 57 10.88 -4.25 4.15
CA ALA A 57 11.68 -3.03 4.03
C ALA A 57 11.80 -2.55 2.57
N ALA A 58 12.03 -3.47 1.62
CA ALA A 58 12.03 -3.17 0.19
C ALA A 58 10.73 -2.50 -0.29
N ALA A 59 9.57 -3.01 0.12
CA ALA A 59 8.27 -2.44 -0.25
C ALA A 59 8.07 -1.05 0.35
N TYR A 60 8.52 -0.82 1.58
CA TYR A 60 8.48 0.50 2.20
C TYR A 60 9.40 1.50 1.49
N ARG A 61 10.61 1.09 1.09
CA ARG A 61 11.50 1.96 0.29
C ARG A 61 10.86 2.33 -1.05
N GLU A 62 10.29 1.35 -1.76
CA GLU A 62 9.59 1.59 -3.02
C GLU A 62 8.46 2.61 -2.84
N TRP A 63 7.73 2.50 -1.72
CA TRP A 63 6.71 3.46 -1.36
C TRP A 63 7.26 4.87 -1.13
N GLN A 64 8.37 5.00 -0.40
CA GLN A 64 9.04 6.30 -0.19
C GLN A 64 9.49 6.93 -1.52
N TRP A 65 10.06 6.13 -2.43
CA TRP A 65 10.41 6.58 -3.78
C TRP A 65 9.19 7.05 -4.58
N HIS A 66 8.10 6.28 -4.55
CA HIS A 66 6.86 6.63 -5.21
C HIS A 66 6.26 7.95 -4.67
N ILE A 67 6.35 8.20 -3.36
CA ILE A 67 5.94 9.49 -2.78
C ILE A 67 6.85 10.62 -3.23
N ALA A 68 8.18 10.44 -3.18
CA ALA A 68 9.15 11.47 -3.56
C ALA A 68 8.94 11.92 -5.01
N LEU A 69 8.83 10.96 -5.95
CA LEU A 69 8.55 11.24 -7.36
C LEU A 69 7.23 12.02 -7.54
N ARG A 70 6.21 11.69 -6.76
CA ARG A 70 4.93 12.43 -6.79
C ARG A 70 5.04 13.84 -6.20
N LYS A 71 5.79 14.03 -5.12
CA LYS A 71 6.04 15.36 -4.54
C LYS A 71 6.73 16.26 -5.57
N ASP A 72 7.73 15.73 -6.28
CA ASP A 72 8.43 16.46 -7.34
C ASP A 72 7.51 16.77 -8.53
N SER A 73 6.67 15.82 -8.95
CA SER A 73 5.71 16.06 -10.04
C SER A 73 4.67 17.16 -9.72
N ARG A 74 4.34 17.39 -8.44
CA ARG A 74 3.46 18.49 -7.99
C ARG A 74 4.17 19.84 -8.05
N LEU A 75 5.48 19.88 -7.88
CA LEU A 75 6.29 21.09 -8.07
C LEU A 75 6.34 21.50 -9.55
N PHE A 76 6.30 20.53 -10.48
CA PHE A 76 6.35 20.79 -11.93
C PHE A 76 4.98 20.99 -12.62
N ASN A 77 3.86 20.56 -12.03
CA ASN A 77 2.54 20.62 -12.68
C ASN A 77 1.44 21.21 -11.78
N GLN A 78 1.38 22.54 -11.68
CA GLN A 78 0.22 23.26 -11.13
C GLN A 78 -1.05 23.17 -12.01
N ALA A 79 -0.97 22.65 -13.25
CA ALA A 79 -2.08 22.72 -14.22
C ALA A 79 -2.90 21.43 -14.43
N LYS A 80 -2.55 20.29 -13.81
CA LYS A 80 -3.23 18.99 -14.09
C LYS A 80 -3.46 18.14 -12.84
N GLN A 81 -3.97 18.73 -11.75
CA GLN A 81 -4.49 17.96 -10.60
C GLN A 81 -5.89 17.39 -10.88
N LYS A 82 -6.05 16.59 -11.95
CA LYS A 82 -7.31 15.87 -12.25
C LYS A 82 -7.24 14.36 -11.97
N GLY A 83 -6.06 13.83 -11.62
CA GLY A 83 -5.83 12.39 -11.52
C GLY A 83 -6.34 11.73 -10.24
N LEU A 84 -6.18 12.37 -9.08
CA LEU A 84 -6.43 11.74 -7.76
C LEU A 84 -7.88 11.82 -7.29
N VAL A 85 -8.65 12.79 -7.79
CA VAL A 85 -10.11 12.87 -7.59
C VAL A 85 -10.81 11.61 -8.14
N SER A 86 -10.20 10.93 -9.13
CA SER A 86 -10.70 9.66 -9.68
C SER A 86 -10.41 8.41 -8.82
N TYR A 87 -9.49 8.50 -7.86
CA TYR A 87 -9.07 7.35 -7.03
C TYR A 87 -10.02 7.16 -5.84
N LEU A 88 -10.43 8.26 -5.23
CA LEU A 88 -11.33 8.30 -4.08
C LEU A 88 -12.81 8.20 -4.46
N SER A 89 -13.11 8.32 -5.75
CA SER A 89 -14.48 8.18 -6.30
C SER A 89 -14.86 6.72 -6.63
N ARG A 90 -13.91 5.78 -6.68
CA ARG A 90 -14.22 4.34 -6.73
C ARG A 90 -14.49 3.74 -5.35
N LEU A 91 -14.13 4.47 -4.28
CA LEU A 91 -14.37 4.15 -2.88
C LEU A 91 -15.41 5.11 -2.27
N TRP A 92 -16.55 5.34 -2.92
CA TRP A 92 -17.49 6.36 -2.46
C TRP A 92 -17.95 6.14 -1.00
N PRO A 93 -17.99 7.18 -0.12
CA PRO A 93 -17.84 8.62 -0.33
C PRO A 93 -16.54 9.21 0.26
N VAL A 94 -15.36 8.88 -0.27
CA VAL A 94 -14.13 9.62 0.12
C VAL A 94 -13.97 10.95 -0.66
N SER A 95 -14.81 11.21 -1.66
CA SER A 95 -14.88 12.50 -2.37
C SER A 95 -15.24 13.69 -1.47
N VAL A 96 -15.73 13.45 -0.24
CA VAL A 96 -16.03 14.51 0.75
C VAL A 96 -14.81 14.88 1.60
N ILE A 97 -13.82 13.99 1.72
CA ILE A 97 -12.60 14.26 2.50
C ILE A 97 -11.64 15.15 1.71
N VAL A 98 -11.57 14.96 0.40
CA VAL A 98 -10.78 15.77 -0.53
C VAL A 98 -11.71 16.73 -1.27
N GLY A 99 -12.02 17.86 -0.65
CA GLY A 99 -13.01 18.81 -1.17
C GLY A 99 -12.68 19.36 -2.57
N PRO A 100 -13.69 19.90 -3.31
CA PRO A 100 -13.56 20.22 -4.74
C PRO A 100 -12.93 21.58 -5.07
N ASN A 101 -12.59 22.42 -4.08
CA ASN A 101 -12.24 23.82 -4.34
C ASN A 101 -10.73 24.06 -4.24
N LEU A 102 -10.02 23.81 -5.34
CA LEU A 102 -8.77 24.50 -5.67
C LEU A 102 -9.12 25.85 -6.28
N GLY A 103 -9.70 26.73 -5.48
CA GLY A 103 -9.83 28.16 -5.75
C GLY A 103 -8.94 28.89 -4.75
N ALA A 104 -8.01 29.69 -5.28
CA ALA A 104 -7.08 30.55 -4.56
C ALA A 104 -7.56 31.01 -3.17
N GLY A 105 -6.78 30.70 -2.13
CA GLY A 105 -7.06 31.20 -0.79
C GLY A 105 -6.24 30.46 0.27
N ASP A 106 -5.17 31.12 0.71
CA ASP A 106 -4.40 30.82 1.91
C ASP A 106 -5.30 30.51 3.12
N LYS A 107 -5.41 29.22 3.52
CA LYS A 107 -5.94 28.74 4.82
C LYS A 107 -5.84 27.22 4.96
N GLY A 108 -4.88 26.76 5.79
CA GLY A 108 -4.92 25.51 6.56
C GLY A 108 -5.07 24.19 5.79
N ASN A 109 -3.95 23.54 5.46
CA ASN A 109 -3.91 22.22 4.84
C ASN A 109 -4.44 21.11 5.78
N ASN A 110 -5.73 20.78 5.70
CA ASN A 110 -6.36 19.67 6.45
C ASN A 110 -6.26 18.31 5.72
N LEU A 111 -5.26 18.12 4.85
CA LEU A 111 -5.00 16.84 4.19
C LEU A 111 -3.93 16.09 4.99
N PRO A 112 -4.08 14.77 5.14
CA PRO A 112 -3.07 13.95 5.80
C PRO A 112 -1.80 14.05 4.96
N PRO A 113 -0.62 14.08 5.60
CA PRO A 113 0.64 14.06 4.89
C PRO A 113 0.67 12.89 3.88
N ILE A 114 1.22 13.11 2.69
CA ILE A 114 1.29 12.08 1.63
C ILE A 114 2.17 10.90 2.06
N ASP A 115 2.99 11.09 3.09
CA ASP A 115 3.81 10.10 3.76
C ASP A 115 3.12 9.40 4.94
N SER A 116 1.83 9.66 5.18
CA SER A 116 1.04 8.96 6.20
C SER A 116 0.85 7.47 5.90
N ILE A 117 0.73 6.68 6.96
CA ILE A 117 0.50 5.24 6.92
C ILE A 117 -0.88 4.92 6.35
N MET A 118 -1.87 5.77 6.65
CA MET A 118 -3.18 5.71 5.99
C MET A 118 -3.03 5.76 4.46
N TYR A 119 -2.25 6.71 3.94
CA TYR A 119 -2.11 6.86 2.49
C TYR A 119 -1.39 5.67 1.86
N TRP A 120 -0.44 5.06 2.57
CA TRP A 120 0.21 3.81 2.15
C TRP A 120 -0.77 2.65 2.08
N TYR A 121 -1.58 2.45 3.14
CA TYR A 121 -2.62 1.42 3.17
C TYR A 121 -3.59 1.57 1.99
N LEU A 122 -4.12 2.77 1.78
CA LEU A 122 -5.05 3.05 0.68
C LEU A 122 -4.42 2.84 -0.71
N ALA A 123 -3.12 3.12 -0.86
CA ALA A 123 -2.41 2.87 -2.11
C ALA A 123 -2.31 1.37 -2.42
N LEU A 124 -2.02 0.54 -1.41
CA LEU A 124 -2.01 -0.91 -1.51
C LEU A 124 -3.41 -1.46 -1.86
N GLU A 125 -4.44 -1.08 -1.10
CA GLU A 125 -5.84 -1.48 -1.35
C GLU A 125 -6.33 -1.11 -2.75
N SER A 126 -5.83 0.01 -3.30
CA SER A 126 -6.27 0.47 -4.62
C SER A 126 -5.80 -0.42 -5.78
N GLY A 127 -4.78 -1.25 -5.54
CA GLY A 127 -4.18 -2.09 -6.58
C GLY A 127 -3.28 -1.36 -7.58
N LYS A 128 -3.13 -0.04 -7.45
CA LYS A 128 -2.41 0.77 -8.44
C LYS A 128 -0.94 0.97 -8.10
N PHE A 129 -0.56 0.69 -6.86
CA PHE A 129 0.82 0.67 -6.42
C PHE A 129 1.39 -0.73 -6.64
N TRP A 130 2.52 -0.79 -7.34
CA TRP A 130 3.31 -2.01 -7.50
C TRP A 130 4.42 -2.01 -6.46
N PHE A 131 4.64 -3.13 -5.79
CA PHE A 131 5.67 -3.24 -4.76
C PHE A 131 6.44 -4.55 -4.85
N PRO A 132 7.73 -4.55 -4.48
CA PRO A 132 8.53 -5.77 -4.48
C PRO A 132 8.09 -6.74 -3.38
N ALA A 133 7.92 -8.00 -3.76
CA ALA A 133 7.73 -9.12 -2.85
C ALA A 133 8.16 -10.43 -3.54
N GLN A 134 7.98 -11.56 -2.85
CA GLN A 134 8.34 -12.86 -3.39
C GLN A 134 7.11 -13.75 -3.54
N VAL A 135 7.09 -14.53 -4.63
CA VAL A 135 6.02 -15.47 -4.96
C VAL A 135 6.56 -16.90 -4.98
N TYR A 136 5.93 -17.79 -4.22
CA TYR A 136 6.20 -19.23 -4.25
C TYR A 136 5.74 -19.85 -5.59
N ASN A 137 6.55 -20.76 -6.12
CA ASN A 137 6.24 -21.50 -7.35
C ASN A 137 4.98 -22.37 -7.20
N ARG A 138 4.24 -22.60 -8.29
CA ARG A 138 3.13 -23.56 -8.31
C ARG A 138 3.66 -25.00 -8.38
N GLU A 139 2.94 -25.92 -7.77
CA GLU A 139 3.18 -27.37 -7.82
C GLU A 139 2.89 -28.03 -9.19
N ASN A 140 3.01 -27.32 -10.32
CA ASN A 140 2.73 -27.94 -11.63
C ASN A 140 3.79 -29.00 -12.01
N GLY A 141 3.67 -30.20 -11.43
CA GLY A 141 4.23 -31.48 -11.87
C GLY A 141 5.72 -31.75 -11.63
N HIS A 142 6.54 -30.75 -11.30
CA HIS A 142 7.98 -30.95 -11.06
C HIS A 142 8.31 -30.92 -9.55
N VAL A 143 8.37 -32.12 -8.97
CA VAL A 143 8.57 -32.43 -7.54
C VAL A 143 9.89 -31.89 -6.93
N GLY A 144 10.73 -31.19 -7.71
CA GLY A 144 12.07 -30.76 -7.28
C GLY A 144 12.21 -29.34 -6.72
N PHE A 145 11.23 -28.44 -6.91
CA PHE A 145 11.37 -27.00 -6.57
C PHE A 145 10.20 -26.44 -5.74
N MET A 146 9.56 -27.30 -4.94
CA MET A 146 8.33 -27.02 -4.18
C MET A 146 8.41 -25.80 -3.23
N LEU A 147 9.61 -25.28 -2.95
CA LEU A 147 9.84 -24.13 -2.07
C LEU A 147 10.58 -22.97 -2.75
N SER A 148 10.75 -22.99 -4.08
CA SER A 148 11.42 -21.89 -4.77
C SER A 148 10.55 -20.64 -4.77
N CYS A 149 11.17 -19.52 -4.44
CA CYS A 149 10.57 -18.19 -4.47
C CYS A 149 11.15 -17.41 -5.64
N TYR A 150 10.34 -16.56 -6.27
CA TYR A 150 10.80 -15.60 -7.28
C TYR A 150 10.48 -14.19 -6.82
N ASP A 151 11.43 -13.28 -6.99
CA ASP A 151 11.17 -11.86 -6.83
C ASP A 151 10.20 -11.39 -7.92
N ALA A 152 9.20 -10.63 -7.50
CA ALA A 152 8.19 -10.06 -8.38
C ALA A 152 7.74 -8.69 -7.88
N GLU A 153 7.26 -7.86 -8.79
CA GLU A 153 6.42 -6.73 -8.42
C GLU A 153 4.97 -7.20 -8.28
N LEU A 154 4.33 -6.88 -7.16
CA LEU A 154 2.95 -7.23 -6.89
C LEU A 154 2.03 -6.02 -6.97
N SER A 155 0.83 -6.25 -7.51
CA SER A 155 -0.29 -5.32 -7.50
C SER A 155 -1.54 -6.07 -7.07
N TYR A 156 -2.24 -5.55 -6.07
CA TYR A 156 -3.42 -6.17 -5.48
C TYR A 156 -4.68 -5.91 -6.34
N ASP A 157 -5.57 -6.90 -6.46
CA ASP A 157 -6.89 -6.74 -7.05
C ASP A 157 -7.97 -6.89 -5.97
N PRO A 158 -8.55 -5.78 -5.47
CA PRO A 158 -9.55 -5.83 -4.40
C PRO A 158 -10.84 -6.54 -4.80
N ARG A 159 -11.10 -6.76 -6.10
CA ARG A 159 -12.31 -7.46 -6.56
C ARG A 159 -12.24 -8.96 -6.38
N THR A 160 -11.03 -9.52 -6.46
CA THR A 160 -10.81 -10.96 -6.40
C THR A 160 -10.06 -11.38 -5.14
N ASP A 161 -9.56 -10.42 -4.34
CA ASP A 161 -8.69 -10.66 -3.20
C ASP A 161 -7.44 -11.47 -3.60
N THR A 162 -6.87 -11.12 -4.75
CA THR A 162 -5.66 -11.76 -5.31
C THR A 162 -4.68 -10.72 -5.85
N PHE A 163 -3.56 -11.18 -6.39
CA PHE A 163 -2.49 -10.34 -6.90
C PHE A 163 -2.19 -10.61 -8.37
N HIS A 164 -1.77 -9.55 -9.04
CA HIS A 164 -0.97 -9.60 -10.24
C HIS A 164 0.51 -9.60 -9.86
N ALA A 165 1.25 -10.61 -10.30
CA ALA A 165 2.69 -10.70 -10.11
C ALA A 165 3.40 -10.46 -11.45
N ARG A 166 4.25 -9.43 -11.49
CA ARG A 166 5.10 -9.12 -12.64
C ARG A 166 6.52 -9.58 -12.33
N TYR A 167 7.01 -10.53 -13.12
CA TYR A 167 8.37 -11.04 -12.97
C TYR A 167 9.35 -10.28 -13.85
N PRO A 168 10.57 -9.99 -13.36
CA PRO A 168 11.60 -9.36 -14.18
C PRO A 168 11.95 -10.25 -15.39
N PRO A 169 12.32 -9.63 -16.52
CA PRO A 169 12.68 -10.38 -17.71
C PRO A 169 13.98 -11.17 -17.46
N HIS A 170 13.95 -12.49 -17.65
CA HIS A 170 15.12 -13.34 -17.54
C HIS A 170 15.70 -13.59 -18.95
N GLY A 171 16.81 -12.94 -19.26
CA GLY A 171 17.50 -13.08 -20.55
C GLY A 171 16.68 -12.50 -21.71
N ARG A 172 16.31 -13.34 -22.68
CA ARG A 172 15.56 -12.93 -23.89
C ARG A 172 14.03 -12.99 -23.73
N MET A 173 13.54 -13.37 -22.55
CA MET A 173 12.11 -13.56 -22.33
C MET A 173 11.41 -12.24 -22.00
N ALA A 174 10.20 -12.07 -22.53
CA ALA A 174 9.34 -10.93 -22.21
C ALA A 174 8.92 -10.95 -20.73
N VAL A 175 8.54 -9.79 -20.20
CA VAL A 175 7.98 -9.65 -18.85
C VAL A 175 6.75 -10.54 -18.71
N ALA A 176 6.82 -11.53 -17.82
CA ALA A 176 5.70 -12.41 -17.52
C ALA A 176 4.82 -11.80 -16.44
N ILE A 177 3.50 -11.84 -16.64
CA ILE A 177 2.51 -11.42 -15.64
C ILE A 177 1.66 -12.63 -15.27
N GLU A 178 1.76 -13.06 -14.01
CA GLU A 178 0.84 -14.04 -13.43
C GLU A 178 -0.33 -13.30 -12.77
N THR A 179 -1.55 -13.78 -13.01
CA THR A 179 -2.77 -13.24 -12.41
C THR A 179 -3.38 -14.24 -11.44
N GLY A 180 -4.06 -13.76 -10.40
CA GLY A 180 -4.73 -14.63 -9.44
C GLY A 180 -3.75 -15.28 -8.45
N VAL A 181 -2.64 -14.61 -8.14
CA VAL A 181 -1.71 -15.07 -7.10
C VAL A 181 -2.37 -14.84 -5.74
N THR A 182 -2.47 -15.88 -4.93
CA THR A 182 -3.15 -15.89 -3.63
C THR A 182 -2.19 -15.52 -2.50
N TRP A 183 -2.74 -15.03 -1.38
CA TRP A 183 -1.96 -14.58 -0.21
C TRP A 183 -1.01 -15.65 0.36
N ASP A 184 -1.40 -16.92 0.36
CA ASP A 184 -0.61 -18.06 0.86
C ASP A 184 0.67 -18.30 0.05
N ARG A 185 0.72 -17.79 -1.19
CA ARG A 185 1.90 -17.89 -2.07
C ARG A 185 2.84 -16.70 -1.94
N LEU A 186 2.53 -15.73 -1.09
CA LEU A 186 3.31 -14.51 -0.97
C LEU A 186 4.13 -14.47 0.31
N ARG A 187 5.27 -13.80 0.23
CA ARG A 187 6.10 -13.48 1.38
C ARG A 187 6.83 -12.17 1.16
N ALA A 188 7.21 -11.51 2.26
CA ALA A 188 8.20 -10.45 2.20
C ALA A 188 9.57 -11.01 1.75
N PRO A 189 10.36 -10.24 0.97
CA PRO A 189 11.73 -10.61 0.63
C PRO A 189 12.58 -10.80 1.89
N LEU A 190 13.33 -11.91 1.99
CA LEU A 190 14.25 -12.19 3.11
C LEU A 190 15.46 -11.25 3.13
N VAL A 191 15.93 -10.89 1.94
CA VAL A 191 17.14 -10.11 1.73
C VAL A 191 16.73 -8.88 0.95
N ASP A 192 17.21 -7.73 1.39
CA ASP A 192 17.06 -6.45 0.70
C ASP A 192 17.93 -6.37 -0.57
N THR A 193 18.12 -7.48 -1.27
CA THR A 193 18.87 -7.53 -2.52
C THR A 193 18.00 -6.92 -3.62
N PRO A 194 18.48 -5.88 -4.31
CA PRO A 194 17.82 -5.42 -5.53
C PRO A 194 17.81 -6.56 -6.56
N ALA A 195 16.82 -6.58 -7.46
CA ALA A 195 16.63 -7.64 -8.46
C ALA A 195 17.83 -7.93 -9.40
N HIS A 196 18.91 -7.14 -9.30
CA HIS A 196 20.11 -7.23 -10.12
C HIS A 196 21.35 -7.72 -9.34
N ASP A 197 21.28 -7.84 -8.02
CA ASP A 197 22.36 -8.40 -7.21
C ASP A 197 22.13 -9.90 -7.02
N LEU A 198 22.82 -10.71 -7.82
CA LEU A 198 22.95 -12.13 -7.54
C LEU A 198 23.70 -12.26 -6.22
N HIS A 199 23.06 -12.85 -5.21
CA HIS A 199 23.73 -13.18 -3.96
C HIS A 199 24.90 -14.14 -4.25
N ILE A 200 26.12 -13.65 -4.10
CA ILE A 200 27.32 -14.48 -4.16
C ILE A 200 27.37 -15.25 -2.85
N SER A 201 27.00 -16.54 -2.90
CA SER A 201 27.15 -17.44 -1.76
C SER A 201 28.64 -17.59 -1.43
N GLU A 202 29.05 -17.21 -0.21
CA GLU A 202 30.40 -17.46 0.33
C GLU A 202 30.60 -18.94 0.70
N CYS A 203 30.16 -19.87 -0.14
CA CYS A 203 30.41 -21.30 0.06
C CYS A 203 31.61 -21.75 -0.77
N PHE A 204 32.81 -21.24 -0.49
CA PHE A 204 34.07 -21.92 -0.79
C PHE A 204 35.22 -21.24 -0.05
N GLU A 205 35.40 -21.56 1.24
CA GLU A 205 36.72 -21.74 1.85
C GLU A 205 36.58 -22.73 3.02
N LEU A 206 36.85 -24.01 2.75
CA LEU A 206 37.28 -24.94 3.80
C LEU A 206 38.75 -25.28 3.54
N PRO A 207 39.56 -25.38 4.61
CA PRO A 207 41.02 -25.32 4.58
C PRO A 207 41.70 -26.54 3.94
#